data_AF-A8ZWS1-F1
#
_entry.id   AF-A8ZWS1-F1
#
_cell.length_a   1.000
_cell.length_b   1.000
_cell.length_c   1.000
_cell.angle_alpha   90.00
_cell.angle_beta   90.00
_cell.angle_gamma   90.00
#
_symmetry.space_group_name_H-M   'P 1'
#
loop_
_entity.id
_entity.type
_entity.pdbx_description
1 polymer ?
#
loop_
_entity_poly.entity_id
_entity_poly.type
_entity_poly.pdbx_seq_one_letter_code
_entity_poly.pdbx_strand_id
1 'polypeptide(L)'
;MAKTKKPIPDFFDDAGPDPVTAATGGHRGAKTGAAKKKAGFYLATELLDRFDRTFYQLKLEGARIDNKSALLEAALAFALEDMEKGEKSAFRKRLAGS
;
A
#
# COMPACT_ATOMS: atom_id res chain seq x y z
N MET A 1 0.84 45.18 41.75
CA MET A 1 1.64 44.57 40.66
C MET A 1 2.59 43.55 41.26
N ALA A 2 2.39 42.25 41.05
CA ALA A 2 3.40 41.23 41.35
C ALA A 2 3.19 40.03 40.41
N LYS A 3 4.27 39.68 39.70
CA LYS A 3 4.31 38.81 38.52
C LYS A 3 4.04 37.35 38.89
N THR A 4 3.10 36.72 38.17
CA THR A 4 2.87 35.27 38.15
C THR A 4 4.15 34.57 37.70
N LYS A 5 4.77 33.79 38.59
CA LYS A 5 5.92 32.92 38.26
C LYS A 5 5.40 31.81 37.34
N LYS A 6 5.88 31.76 36.09
CA LYS A 6 5.65 30.60 35.21
C LYS A 6 6.34 29.39 35.87
N PRO A 7 5.67 28.24 36.03
CA PRO A 7 6.34 27.05 36.55
C PRO A 7 7.48 26.69 35.61
N ILE A 8 8.65 26.45 36.19
CA ILE A 8 9.82 25.96 35.46
C ILE A 8 9.41 24.58 34.90
N PRO A 9 9.53 24.35 33.58
CA PRO A 9 9.19 23.05 33.01
C PRO A 9 10.12 22.00 33.64
N ASP A 10 9.54 21.01 34.32
CA ASP A 10 10.31 19.89 34.82
C ASP A 10 10.74 19.02 33.63
N PHE A 11 12.05 18.82 33.50
CA PHE A 11 12.63 18.10 32.37
C PHE A 11 12.42 16.58 32.50
N PHE A 12 12.06 16.11 33.69
CA PHE A 12 11.77 14.70 33.99
C PHE A 12 10.28 14.40 34.06
N ASP A 13 9.42 15.36 33.71
CA ASP A 13 7.98 15.14 33.60
C ASP A 13 7.70 14.24 32.37
N ASP A 14 7.04 13.11 32.58
CA ASP A 14 6.66 12.14 31.52
C ASP A 14 5.64 12.72 30.51
N ALA A 15 5.23 13.98 30.70
CA ALA A 15 4.45 14.77 29.75
C ALA A 15 5.28 15.31 28.56
N GLY A 16 6.54 14.90 28.44
CA GLY A 16 7.37 15.14 27.27
C GLY A 16 6.87 14.42 26.01
N PRO A 17 7.30 14.85 24.80
CA PRO A 17 6.97 14.13 23.58
C PRO A 17 7.51 12.71 23.66
N ASP A 18 6.63 11.71 23.52
CA ASP A 18 6.99 10.29 23.54
C ASP A 18 8.23 10.07 22.64
N PRO A 19 9.36 9.61 23.19
CA PRO A 19 10.62 9.50 22.48
C PRO A 19 10.51 8.60 21.25
N VAL A 20 9.61 7.61 21.28
CA VAL A 20 9.34 6.74 20.12
C VAL A 20 8.65 7.54 19.03
N THR A 21 7.60 8.28 19.38
CA THR A 21 6.85 9.13 18.44
C THR A 21 7.72 10.25 17.86
N ALA A 22 8.59 10.87 18.66
CA ALA A 22 9.48 11.95 18.22
C ALA A 22 10.56 11.45 17.25
N ALA A 23 11.14 10.26 17.51
CA ALA A 23 12.17 9.66 16.66
C ALA A 23 11.62 9.05 15.37
N THR A 24 10.39 8.55 15.39
CA THR A 24 9.75 7.89 14.23
C THR A 24 8.85 8.82 13.42
N GLY A 25 8.77 10.10 13.78
CA GLY A 25 7.99 11.10 13.04
C GLY A 25 6.48 10.90 13.16
N GLY A 26 6.02 10.37 14.30
CA GLY A 26 4.62 10.22 14.66
C GLY A 26 3.74 9.74 13.52
N HIS A 27 3.66 8.43 13.33
CA HIS A 27 2.64 7.85 12.47
C HIS A 27 1.25 8.18 13.01
N ARG A 28 0.71 9.34 12.62
CA ARG A 28 -0.73 9.56 12.51
C ARG A 28 -1.20 8.58 11.45
N GLY A 29 -1.43 7.36 11.89
CA GLY A 29 -1.98 6.30 11.06
C GLY A 29 -3.33 6.78 10.54
N ALA A 30 -3.33 7.32 9.33
CA ALA A 30 -4.52 7.42 8.52
C ALA A 30 -4.98 5.98 8.24
N LYS A 31 -5.72 5.40 9.19
CA LYS A 31 -6.52 4.20 8.97
C LYS A 31 -7.75 4.60 8.15
N THR A 32 -7.51 5.06 6.93
CA THR A 32 -8.53 5.16 5.87
C THR A 32 -8.16 4.22 4.72
N GLY A 33 -7.47 3.12 5.03
CA GLY A 33 -7.29 2.02 4.09
C GLY A 33 -8.62 1.29 3.92
N ALA A 34 -9.10 1.18 2.68
CA ALA A 34 -10.25 0.36 2.33
C ALA A 34 -10.13 -1.03 2.98
N ALA A 35 -11.25 -1.62 3.39
CA ALA A 35 -11.26 -2.94 4.03
C ALA A 35 -10.73 -4.00 3.06
N LYS A 36 -9.48 -4.44 3.26
CA LYS A 36 -8.85 -5.48 2.45
C LYS A 36 -9.05 -6.86 3.07
N LYS A 37 -9.48 -7.83 2.27
CA LYS A 37 -9.56 -9.24 2.66
C LYS A 37 -8.43 -10.02 1.99
N LYS A 38 -7.72 -10.84 2.77
CA LYS A 38 -6.70 -11.74 2.22
C LYS A 38 -7.38 -12.89 1.47
N ALA A 39 -6.94 -13.11 0.22
CA ALA A 39 -7.32 -14.25 -0.59
C ALA A 39 -6.07 -15.05 -0.97
N GLY A 40 -6.15 -16.38 -0.93
CA GLY A 40 -5.08 -17.29 -1.33
C GLY A 40 -5.45 -17.98 -2.63
N PHE A 41 -4.58 -17.89 -3.63
CA PHE A 41 -4.73 -18.57 -4.92
C PHE A 41 -3.45 -19.35 -5.22
N TYR A 42 -3.59 -20.50 -5.86
CA TYR A 42 -2.47 -21.18 -6.48
C TYR A 42 -2.21 -20.55 -7.85
N LEU A 43 -0.96 -20.15 -8.09
CA LEU A 43 -0.49 -19.60 -9.35
C LEU A 43 0.69 -20.42 -9.83
N ALA A 44 0.86 -20.53 -11.15
CA ALA A 44 2.04 -21.18 -11.72
C ALA A 44 3.32 -20.45 -11.29
N THR A 45 4.37 -21.19 -10.93
CA THR A 45 5.65 -20.62 -10.48
C THR A 45 6.23 -19.64 -11.49
N GLU A 46 6.23 -20.01 -12.77
CA GLU A 46 6.70 -19.15 -13.87
C GLU A 46 5.97 -17.80 -13.94
N LEU A 47 4.67 -17.79 -13.62
CA LEU A 47 3.87 -16.57 -13.59
C LEU A 47 4.24 -15.70 -12.38
N LEU A 48 4.45 -16.32 -11.22
CA LEU A 48 4.90 -15.62 -10.01
C LEU A 48 6.29 -15.01 -10.21
N ASP A 49 7.23 -15.73 -10.81
CA ASP A 49 8.57 -15.23 -11.08
C ASP A 49 8.54 -14.05 -12.05
N ARG A 50 7.72 -14.13 -13.10
CA ARG A 50 7.51 -13.02 -14.03
C ARG A 50 6.88 -11.81 -13.33
N PHE A 51 5.89 -12.05 -12.48
CA PHE A 51 5.25 -10.98 -11.69
C PHE A 51 6.27 -10.28 -10.79
N ASP A 52 7.11 -11.05 -10.10
CA ASP A 52 8.12 -10.51 -9.19
C ASP A 52 9.18 -9.67 -9.93
N ARG A 53 9.72 -10.18 -11.04
CA ARG A 53 10.64 -9.41 -11.89
C ARG A 53 10.02 -8.11 -12.38
N THR A 54 8.76 -8.16 -12.82
CA THR A 54 8.02 -6.99 -13.29
C THR A 54 7.83 -5.96 -12.18
N PHE A 55 7.46 -6.41 -10.97
CA PHE A 55 7.32 -5.53 -9.81
C PHE A 55 8.62 -4.78 -9.49
N TYR A 56 9.74 -5.48 -9.43
CA TYR A 56 11.04 -4.85 -9.13
C TYR A 56 11.51 -3.95 -10.26
N GLN A 57 11.27 -4.32 -11.52
CA GLN A 57 11.58 -3.46 -12.65
C GLN A 57 10.80 -2.13 -12.58
N LEU A 58 9.49 -2.18 -12.33
CA LEU A 58 8.67 -0.97 -12.18
C LEU A 58 9.14 -0.10 -11.01
N LYS A 59 9.62 -0.70 -9.92
CA LYS A 59 10.24 0.04 -8.80
C LYS A 59 11.52 0.76 -9.22
N LEU A 60 12.39 0.11 -10.01
CA LEU A 60 13.60 0.73 -10.54
C LEU A 60 13.31 1.87 -11.53
N GLU A 61 12.22 1.74 -12.30
CA GLU A 61 11.74 2.77 -13.22
C GLU A 61 11.04 3.95 -12.50
N GLY A 62 10.91 3.90 -11.17
CA GLY A 62 10.32 4.98 -10.37
C GLY A 62 8.79 4.97 -10.35
N ALA A 63 8.14 3.87 -10.73
CA ALA A 63 6.70 3.74 -10.63
C ALA A 63 6.24 3.85 -9.16
N ARG A 64 5.17 4.60 -8.92
CA ARG A 64 4.56 4.80 -7.59
C ARG A 64 3.70 3.60 -7.18
N ILE A 65 4.33 2.44 -7.04
CA ILE A 65 3.68 1.22 -6.56
C ILE A 65 4.12 1.03 -5.11
N ASP A 66 3.19 0.83 -4.18
CA ASP A 66 3.58 0.65 -2.77
C ASP A 66 4.18 -0.73 -2.52
N ASN A 67 3.44 -1.78 -2.86
CA ASN A 67 3.79 -3.17 -2.59
C ASN A 67 3.26 -4.12 -3.69
N LYS A 68 3.65 -5.40 -3.62
CA LYS A 68 3.22 -6.44 -4.56
C LYS A 68 1.70 -6.59 -4.62
N SER A 69 1.01 -6.53 -3.47
CA SER A 69 -0.46 -6.62 -3.44
C SER A 69 -1.13 -5.48 -4.20
N ALA A 70 -0.60 -4.26 -4.14
CA ALA A 70 -1.11 -3.12 -4.91
C ALA A 70 -0.97 -3.33 -6.42
N LEU A 71 0.16 -3.88 -6.89
CA LEU A 71 0.34 -4.21 -8.29
C LEU A 71 -0.62 -5.33 -8.74
N LEU A 72 -0.77 -6.38 -7.93
CA LEU A 72 -1.69 -7.47 -8.22
C LEU A 72 -3.15 -7.00 -8.27
N GLU A 73 -3.54 -6.14 -7.34
CA GLU A 73 -4.87 -5.53 -7.28
C GLU A 73 -5.15 -4.68 -8.54
N ALA A 74 -4.20 -3.85 -8.96
CA ALA A 74 -4.32 -3.07 -10.20
C ALA A 74 -4.39 -3.95 -11.46
N ALA A 75 -3.56 -5.00 -11.54
CA ALA A 75 -3.59 -5.94 -12.66
C ALA A 75 -4.92 -6.71 -12.74
N LEU A 76 -5.47 -7.11 -11.59
CA LEU A 76 -6.76 -7.78 -11.51
C LEU A 76 -7.90 -6.84 -11.90
N ALA A 77 -7.91 -5.61 -11.39
CA ALA A 77 -8.90 -4.59 -11.75
C ALA A 77 -8.88 -4.34 -13.27
N PHE A 78 -7.71 -4.15 -13.87
CA PHE A 78 -7.55 -3.98 -15.31
C PHE A 78 -8.12 -5.17 -16.11
N ALA A 79 -7.88 -6.40 -15.65
CA ALA A 79 -8.41 -7.59 -16.31
C ALA A 79 -9.95 -7.64 -16.23
N LEU A 80 -10.54 -7.29 -15.08
CA LEU A 80 -11.99 -7.24 -14.90
C LEU A 80 -12.63 -6.12 -15.75
N GLU A 81 -12.04 -4.93 -15.78
CA GLU A 81 -12.46 -3.83 -16.66
C GLU A 81 -12.39 -4.21 -18.14
N ASP A 82 -11.37 -4.97 -18.55
CA ASP A 82 -11.32 -5.48 -19.92
C ASP A 82 -12.46 -6.46 -20.19
N MET A 83 -12.80 -7.34 -19.24
CA MET A 83 -13.93 -8.26 -19.36
C MET A 83 -15.29 -7.55 -19.46
N GLU A 84 -15.44 -6.36 -18.89
CA GLU A 84 -16.66 -5.56 -19.01
C GLU A 84 -16.91 -5.05 -20.43
N LYS A 85 -15.88 -4.99 -21.28
CA LYS A 85 -16.00 -4.61 -22.71
C LYS A 85 -16.76 -5.65 -23.56
N GLY A 86 -17.21 -6.76 -22.98
CA GLY A 86 -18.00 -7.78 -23.65
C GLY A 86 -17.24 -8.47 -24.77
N GLU A 87 -17.83 -8.55 -25.97
CA GLU A 87 -17.22 -9.19 -27.15
C GLU A 87 -15.91 -8.54 -27.62
N LYS A 88 -15.67 -7.29 -27.20
CA LYS A 88 -14.42 -6.58 -27.51
C LYS A 88 -13.29 -6.91 -26.54
N SER A 89 -13.57 -7.58 -25.42
CA SER A 89 -12.58 -7.96 -24.41
C SER A 89 -11.50 -8.85 -25.01
N ALA A 90 -10.24 -8.42 -24.88
CA ALA A 90 -9.10 -9.26 -25.21
C ALA A 90 -9.00 -10.45 -24.24
N PHE A 91 -9.36 -10.24 -22.98
CA PHE A 91 -9.37 -11.28 -21.96
C PHE A 91 -10.38 -12.39 -22.28
N ARG A 92 -11.63 -12.04 -22.62
CA ARG A 92 -12.65 -13.05 -23.01
C ARG A 92 -12.25 -13.80 -24.27
N LYS A 93 -11.67 -13.13 -25.27
CA LYS A 93 -11.16 -13.78 -26.49
C LYS A 93 -10.07 -14.79 -26.17
N ARG A 94 -9.17 -14.48 -25.23
CA ARG A 94 -8.12 -15.40 -24.79
C ARG A 94 -8.68 -16.63 -24.07
N LEU A 95 -9.73 -16.46 -23.26
CA LEU A 95 -10.41 -17.58 -22.60
C LEU A 95 -11.19 -18.47 -23.56
N ALA A 96 -11.79 -17.90 -24.61
CA ALA A 96 -12.55 -18.63 -25.61
C ALA A 96 -11.67 -19.40 -26.62
N GLY A 97 -10.36 -19.17 -26.62
CA GLY A 97 -9.39 -19.73 -27.56
C GLY A 97 -8.41 -20.73 -26.93
N SER A 98 -8.82 -21.47 -25.90
CA SER A 98 -8.11 -22.64 -25.37
C SER A 98 -9.01 -23.87 -25.41
#